data_AF-A0A0N7L7T4-F1
#
_entry.id   AF-A0A0N7L7T4-F1
#
_cell.length_a   1.000
_cell.length_b   1.000
_cell.length_c   1.000
_cell.angle_alpha   90.00
_cell.angle_beta   90.00
_cell.angle_gamma   90.00
#
_symmetry.space_group_name_H-M   'P 1'
#
loop_
_entity.id
_entity.type
_entity.pdbx_description
1 polymer ?
#
loop_
_entity_poly.entity_id
_entity_poly.type
_entity_poly.pdbx_seq_one_letter_code
_entity_poly.pdbx_strand_id
1 'polypeptide(L)'
;MYSASQLLALSVSVAICVIAVLYADYFAGLFSKRDASFSVPEQQQMLASLMFHASKNGNAAANTRDPPRLAFCCSADLDVAVPAVALMQSVQKVELQQLQKNSKNEKIDEKLNKTHHERIGSLKQLQESFVYYFSTGAAAEQSTLSPEQFREVVTLANALPEVKRKVGGNAATMAERASAEGCMVLLGAAMGNGMKPYFVDERIKLVGHLKEHEHEDVHLVLEYASGDKFRGYTSPRANRYYLNHDVHNAQLSVLEEFEKSLDSFKPDLVVFGGLQLMEVQINEATRLMRLQALSDVLQNLFVTQTPTHYEFAAVSDFTLFDDTVRLVLPWVDSIGLNEQELFILHHFLVTGEKGTATTSRPSVSEISAQLHDIIQFASKAKKVFQTTKEDRDKSVALAQLSRIHFHTLQFHIVCQKMGSKWEDPTTALVQSALMSSKVACGKSRANTTDESIPQPMRTSAEMEVDPTRIEMLLARQQLLSERQNLKVELDPFSPIVTWQEANFQCHLVPMLACKKPDHTAGLGDNISGTGVAYHRIQK
;
A
#
# COMPACT_ATOMS: atom_id res chain seq x y z
N MET A 1 -37.92 -60.07 34.39
CA MET A 1 -38.08 -60.25 32.93
C MET A 1 -38.42 -58.88 32.35
N TYR A 2 -37.62 -58.36 31.43
CA TYR A 2 -37.93 -57.07 30.79
C TYR A 2 -39.22 -57.21 29.97
N SER A 3 -40.08 -56.19 30.01
CA SER A 3 -41.27 -56.15 29.16
C SER A 3 -40.87 -56.06 27.68
N ALA A 4 -41.77 -56.47 26.79
CA ALA A 4 -41.56 -56.31 25.34
C ALA A 4 -41.26 -54.84 24.96
N SER A 5 -41.89 -53.88 25.65
CA SER A 5 -41.61 -52.45 25.48
C SER A 5 -40.21 -52.04 25.94
N GLN A 6 -39.69 -52.63 27.03
CA GLN A 6 -38.32 -52.37 27.50
C GLN A 6 -37.27 -52.95 26.56
N LEU A 7 -37.51 -54.15 26.02
CA LEU A 7 -36.62 -54.77 25.03
C LEU A 7 -36.60 -53.98 23.71
N LEU A 8 -37.76 -53.47 23.28
CA LEU A 8 -37.87 -52.61 22.09
C LEU A 8 -37.14 -51.27 22.30
N ALA A 9 -37.30 -50.65 23.47
CA ALA A 9 -36.60 -49.39 23.78
C ALA A 9 -35.08 -49.61 23.82
N LEU A 10 -34.61 -50.73 24.37
CA LEU A 10 -33.20 -51.07 24.41
C LEU A 10 -32.63 -51.29 23.02
N SER A 11 -33.35 -52.02 22.14
CA SER A 11 -32.90 -52.30 20.78
C SER A 11 -32.88 -51.04 19.91
N VAL A 12 -33.85 -50.14 20.05
CA VAL A 12 -33.84 -48.83 19.39
C VAL A 12 -32.67 -47.99 19.88
N SER A 13 -32.41 -47.96 21.19
CA SER A 13 -31.29 -47.19 21.76
C SER A 13 -29.93 -47.71 21.26
N VAL A 14 -29.75 -49.04 21.21
CA VAL A 14 -28.53 -49.65 20.64
C VAL A 14 -28.39 -49.35 19.15
N ALA A 15 -29.48 -49.40 18.38
CA ALA A 15 -29.46 -49.06 16.95
C ALA A 15 -29.06 -47.59 16.72
N ILE A 16 -29.59 -46.67 17.53
CA ILE A 16 -29.22 -45.24 17.46
C ILE A 16 -27.73 -45.06 17.81
N CYS A 17 -27.23 -45.71 18.85
CA CYS A 17 -25.80 -45.64 19.21
C CYS A 17 -24.89 -46.20 18.10
N VAL A 18 -25.27 -47.33 17.48
CA VAL A 18 -24.52 -47.92 16.37
C VAL A 18 -24.51 -47.00 15.15
N ILE A 19 -25.65 -46.38 14.82
CA ILE A 19 -25.72 -45.37 13.75
C ILE A 19 -24.86 -44.15 14.09
N ALA A 20 -24.92 -43.65 15.33
CA ALA A 20 -24.13 -42.51 15.75
C ALA A 20 -22.61 -42.77 15.65
N VAL A 21 -22.15 -43.98 15.98
CA VAL A 21 -20.74 -44.37 15.86
C VAL A 21 -20.33 -44.56 14.40
N LEU A 22 -21.14 -45.26 13.60
CA LEU A 22 -20.82 -45.55 12.19
C LEU A 22 -20.80 -44.29 11.32
N TYR A 23 -21.59 -43.28 11.67
CA TYR A 23 -21.67 -42.01 10.95
C TYR A 23 -20.99 -40.86 11.70
N ALA A 24 -20.25 -41.14 12.77
CA ALA A 24 -19.56 -40.11 13.57
C ALA A 24 -18.66 -39.22 12.70
N ASP A 25 -17.89 -39.82 11.79
CA ASP A 25 -17.00 -39.10 10.87
C ASP A 25 -17.76 -38.30 9.81
N TYR A 26 -18.90 -38.82 9.33
CA TYR A 26 -19.78 -38.11 8.40
C TYR A 26 -20.42 -36.89 9.06
N PHE A 27 -20.91 -37.03 10.30
CA PHE A 27 -21.42 -35.91 11.10
C PHE A 27 -20.31 -34.93 11.50
N ALA A 28 -19.11 -35.41 11.82
CA ALA A 28 -17.95 -34.56 12.08
C ALA A 28 -17.52 -33.76 10.83
N GLY A 29 -17.76 -34.28 9.62
CA GLY A 29 -17.57 -33.56 8.36
C GLY A 29 -18.66 -32.54 8.03
N LEU A 30 -19.85 -32.65 8.63
CA LEU A 30 -20.95 -31.68 8.49
C LEU A 30 -20.77 -30.45 9.38
N PHE A 31 -19.99 -30.56 10.46
CA PHE A 31 -19.52 -29.39 11.19
C PHE A 31 -18.28 -28.85 10.49
N SER A 32 -18.34 -27.61 10.02
CA SER A 32 -17.13 -26.84 9.67
C SER A 32 -16.15 -27.01 10.84
N LYS A 33 -15.03 -27.70 10.61
CA LYS A 33 -13.83 -27.46 11.39
C LYS A 33 -13.53 -25.99 11.16
N ARG A 34 -14.03 -25.11 12.04
CA ARG A 34 -13.50 -23.76 12.14
C ARG A 34 -12.05 -24.00 12.47
N ASP A 35 -11.15 -23.79 11.51
CA ASP A 35 -9.73 -23.72 11.80
C ASP A 35 -9.58 -22.84 13.03
N ALA A 36 -8.97 -23.38 14.08
CA ALA A 36 -9.07 -22.81 15.42
C ALA A 36 -8.63 -21.34 15.40
N SER A 37 -9.60 -20.43 15.41
CA SER A 37 -9.36 -19.00 15.45
C SER A 37 -8.72 -18.65 16.78
N PHE A 38 -7.73 -17.77 16.76
CA PHE A 38 -7.11 -17.30 18.00
C PHE A 38 -8.13 -16.67 18.93
N SER A 39 -8.15 -17.13 20.18
CA SER A 39 -8.93 -16.49 21.24
C SER A 39 -8.40 -15.09 21.53
N VAL A 40 -9.22 -14.22 22.14
CA VAL A 40 -8.80 -12.86 22.49
C VAL A 40 -7.53 -12.83 23.35
N PRO A 41 -7.36 -13.69 24.39
CA PRO A 41 -6.11 -13.74 25.14
C PRO A 41 -4.89 -14.13 24.29
N GLU A 42 -5.06 -15.02 23.32
CA GLU A 42 -3.97 -15.41 22.41
C GLU A 42 -3.61 -14.29 21.44
N GLN A 43 -4.59 -13.53 20.95
CA GLN A 43 -4.34 -12.34 20.14
C GLN A 43 -3.60 -11.25 20.95
N GLN A 44 -3.94 -11.09 22.23
CA GLN A 44 -3.22 -10.17 23.13
C GLN A 44 -1.80 -10.65 23.42
N GLN A 45 -1.59 -11.97 23.58
CA GLN A 45 -0.26 -12.55 23.73
C GLN A 45 0.57 -12.37 22.46
N MET A 46 -0.02 -12.57 21.29
CA MET A 46 0.60 -12.32 19.98
C MET A 46 1.08 -10.87 19.88
N LEU A 47 0.21 -9.90 20.23
CA LEU A 47 0.55 -8.48 20.27
C LEU A 47 1.72 -8.22 21.24
N ALA A 48 1.68 -8.78 22.44
CA ALA A 48 2.74 -8.61 23.43
C ALA A 48 4.10 -9.13 22.93
N SER A 49 4.12 -10.31 22.29
CA SER A 49 5.32 -10.88 21.69
C SER A 49 5.86 -10.01 20.56
N LEU A 50 5.00 -9.51 19.66
CA LEU A 50 5.40 -8.58 18.60
C LEU A 50 5.96 -7.27 19.18
N MET A 51 5.32 -6.69 20.20
CA MET A 51 5.83 -5.50 20.87
C MET A 51 7.19 -5.73 21.53
N PHE A 52 7.42 -6.91 22.11
CA PHE A 52 8.72 -7.29 22.65
C PHE A 52 9.81 -7.35 21.56
N HIS A 53 9.50 -7.90 20.38
CA HIS A 53 10.44 -7.90 19.25
C HIS A 53 10.71 -6.48 18.71
N ALA A 54 9.70 -5.62 18.70
CA ALA A 54 9.83 -4.23 18.29
C ALA A 54 10.70 -3.39 19.25
N SER A 55 10.59 -3.61 20.56
CA SER A 55 11.28 -2.79 21.57
C SER A 55 12.78 -3.02 21.67
N LYS A 56 13.31 -4.17 21.20
CA LYS A 56 14.73 -4.52 21.29
C LYS A 56 15.68 -3.48 20.69
N ASN A 57 15.23 -2.73 19.69
CA ASN A 57 16.08 -1.87 18.86
C ASN A 57 15.72 -0.37 18.92
N GLY A 58 14.76 0.05 19.77
CA GLY A 58 14.36 1.46 19.91
C GLY A 58 13.80 2.08 18.63
N ASN A 59 14.04 3.37 18.40
CA ASN A 59 13.80 4.01 17.10
C ASN A 59 14.86 3.57 16.07
N ALA A 60 14.66 3.83 14.77
CA ALA A 60 15.58 3.41 13.71
C ALA A 60 17.01 3.99 13.87
N ALA A 61 17.22 5.00 14.70
CA ALA A 61 18.54 5.57 15.00
C ALA A 61 19.12 5.16 16.38
N ALA A 62 18.38 4.46 17.24
CA ALA A 62 18.64 4.39 18.68
C ALA A 62 19.97 3.76 19.09
N ASN A 63 20.61 2.99 18.20
CA ASN A 63 21.84 2.24 18.48
C ASN A 63 23.01 2.60 17.56
N THR A 64 22.91 3.68 16.76
CA THR A 64 23.92 4.03 15.76
C THR A 64 24.52 5.41 15.99
N ARG A 65 25.86 5.50 15.95
CA ARG A 65 26.57 6.79 15.92
C ARG A 65 26.28 7.60 14.65
N ASP A 66 25.82 6.93 13.59
CA ASP A 66 25.49 7.50 12.29
C ASP A 66 24.11 6.98 11.87
N PRO A 67 23.04 7.81 11.92
CA PRO A 67 21.68 7.38 11.56
C PRO A 67 21.57 7.00 10.08
N PRO A 68 20.68 6.05 9.69
CA PRO A 68 20.49 5.69 8.30
C PRO A 68 20.17 6.89 7.42
N ARG A 69 20.79 6.94 6.24
CA ARG A 69 20.62 8.01 5.25
C ARG A 69 19.78 7.46 4.11
N LEU A 70 18.51 7.86 4.03
CA LEU A 70 17.57 7.34 3.05
C LEU A 70 17.16 8.44 2.07
N ALA A 71 17.22 8.17 0.77
CA ALA A 71 16.79 9.10 -0.26
C ALA A 71 15.49 8.59 -0.91
N PHE A 72 14.49 9.44 -1.11
CA PHE A 72 13.18 9.09 -1.63
C PHE A 72 12.82 9.96 -2.85
N CYS A 73 12.27 9.34 -3.90
CA CYS A 73 11.82 10.04 -5.10
C CYS A 73 10.67 9.26 -5.78
N CYS A 74 9.81 9.85 -6.61
CA CYS A 74 9.65 11.28 -6.82
C CYS A 74 8.20 11.73 -6.63
N SER A 75 7.33 10.88 -6.07
CA SER A 75 5.93 11.24 -5.81
C SER A 75 5.77 12.00 -4.50
N ALA A 76 5.29 13.23 -4.63
CA ALA A 76 4.91 14.09 -3.52
C ALA A 76 3.75 14.97 -3.96
N ASP A 77 2.68 14.96 -3.18
CA ASP A 77 1.48 15.74 -3.42
C ASP A 77 0.88 16.22 -2.10
N LEU A 78 -0.10 17.11 -2.19
CA LEU A 78 -0.88 17.56 -1.05
C LEU A 78 -2.24 16.86 -1.06
N ASP A 79 -2.43 15.93 -0.12
CA ASP A 79 -3.70 15.29 0.15
C ASP A 79 -4.63 16.31 0.84
N VAL A 80 -5.74 16.65 0.18
CA VAL A 80 -6.75 17.58 0.67
C VAL A 80 -8.05 16.82 0.92
N ALA A 81 -8.27 16.45 2.19
CA ALA A 81 -9.44 15.70 2.60
C ALA A 81 -10.63 16.62 2.91
N VAL A 82 -11.79 16.28 2.33
CA VAL A 82 -13.02 17.06 2.43
C VAL A 82 -14.27 16.17 2.53
N PRO A 83 -15.36 16.65 3.14
CA PRO A 83 -16.65 15.97 3.10
C PRO A 83 -17.16 15.87 1.66
N ALA A 84 -17.26 14.64 1.13
CA ALA A 84 -17.56 14.38 -0.27
C ALA A 84 -18.87 15.02 -0.72
N VAL A 85 -19.94 14.86 0.07
CA VAL A 85 -21.27 15.39 -0.25
C VAL A 85 -21.27 16.91 -0.33
N ALA A 86 -20.55 17.60 0.57
CA ALA A 86 -20.48 19.05 0.58
C ALA A 86 -19.72 19.60 -0.65
N LEU A 87 -18.61 18.95 -1.03
CA LEU A 87 -17.90 19.31 -2.27
C LEU A 87 -18.78 19.08 -3.50
N MET A 88 -19.42 17.91 -3.61
CA MET A 88 -20.27 17.59 -4.76
C MET A 88 -21.49 18.52 -4.89
N GLN A 89 -22.05 18.99 -3.77
CA GLN A 89 -23.07 20.05 -3.80
C GLN A 89 -22.52 21.38 -4.33
N SER A 90 -21.28 21.73 -4.00
CA SER A 90 -20.61 22.93 -4.50
C SER A 90 -20.34 22.82 -6.01
N VAL A 91 -19.84 21.66 -6.46
CA VAL A 91 -19.66 21.33 -7.88
C VAL A 91 -20.97 21.42 -8.65
N GLN A 92 -22.06 20.84 -8.11
CA GLN A 92 -23.38 20.89 -8.72
C GLN A 92 -23.87 22.34 -8.92
N LYS A 93 -23.64 23.24 -7.95
CA LYS A 93 -24.01 24.66 -8.05
C LYS A 93 -23.25 25.36 -9.18
N VAL A 94 -21.95 25.08 -9.34
CA VAL A 94 -21.13 25.67 -10.40
C VAL A 94 -21.57 25.14 -11.77
N GLU A 95 -21.79 23.83 -11.91
CA GLU A 95 -22.33 23.22 -13.14
C GLU A 95 -23.65 23.89 -13.56
N LEU A 96 -24.58 24.06 -12.61
CA LEU A 96 -25.86 24.75 -12.81
C LEU A 96 -25.68 26.18 -13.34
N GLN A 97 -24.77 26.95 -12.75
CA GLN A 97 -24.49 28.32 -13.17
C GLN A 97 -23.87 28.38 -14.57
N GLN A 98 -22.97 27.44 -14.91
CA GLN A 98 -22.37 27.34 -16.24
C GLN A 98 -23.43 27.01 -17.31
N LEU A 99 -24.37 26.11 -17.02
CA LEU A 99 -25.46 25.76 -17.93
C LEU A 99 -26.44 26.92 -18.17
N GLN A 100 -26.79 27.66 -17.11
CA GLN A 100 -27.67 28.83 -17.21
C GLN A 100 -27.05 29.96 -18.05
N LYS A 101 -25.75 30.23 -17.89
CA LYS A 101 -25.03 31.25 -18.68
C LYS A 101 -24.98 30.92 -20.17
N ASN A 102 -24.93 29.63 -20.53
CA ASN A 102 -24.85 29.18 -21.91
C ASN A 102 -26.19 29.13 -22.65
N SER A 103 -27.27 29.70 -22.07
CA SER A 103 -28.62 29.81 -22.68
C SER A 103 -29.24 28.48 -23.15
N LYS A 104 -28.72 27.35 -22.66
CA LYS A 104 -29.38 26.05 -22.79
C LYS A 104 -30.43 25.96 -21.69
N ASN A 105 -31.71 26.13 -22.04
CA ASN A 105 -32.85 25.73 -21.21
C ASN A 105 -32.91 24.18 -21.08
N GLU A 106 -31.79 23.54 -20.76
CA GLU A 106 -31.74 22.11 -20.46
C GLU A 106 -32.24 21.92 -19.03
N LYS A 107 -33.39 21.23 -18.89
CA LYS A 107 -33.81 20.69 -17.60
C LYS A 107 -32.75 19.67 -17.17
N ILE A 108 -32.05 19.96 -16.08
CA ILE A 108 -31.11 18.99 -15.49
C ILE A 108 -31.92 17.84 -14.93
N ASP A 109 -31.51 16.63 -15.29
CA ASP A 109 -32.11 15.42 -14.77
C ASP A 109 -31.93 15.37 -13.25
N GLU A 110 -33.02 15.21 -12.52
CA GLU A 110 -33.00 15.23 -11.04
C GLU A 110 -32.13 14.07 -10.51
N LYS A 111 -32.04 13.00 -11.29
CA LYS A 111 -31.22 11.81 -11.02
C LYS A 111 -30.07 11.71 -12.03
N LEU A 112 -28.84 11.64 -11.53
CA LEU A 112 -27.66 11.40 -12.35
C LEU A 112 -27.61 9.95 -12.85
N ASN A 113 -27.04 9.75 -14.04
CA ASN A 113 -26.62 8.43 -14.48
C ASN A 113 -25.41 7.96 -13.66
N LYS A 114 -25.45 6.71 -13.20
CA LYS A 114 -24.31 6.06 -12.55
C LYS A 114 -23.37 5.52 -13.63
N THR A 115 -22.32 6.27 -13.95
CA THR A 115 -21.40 5.90 -15.02
C THR A 115 -19.97 5.97 -14.52
N HIS A 116 -19.23 4.89 -14.70
CA HIS A 116 -17.78 4.92 -14.57
C HIS A 116 -17.21 5.70 -15.77
N HIS A 117 -16.34 6.66 -15.47
CA HIS A 117 -15.55 7.38 -16.46
C HIS A 117 -14.09 7.11 -16.15
N GLU A 118 -13.32 6.69 -17.15
CA GLU A 118 -11.88 6.43 -17.01
C GLU A 118 -11.10 7.70 -16.68
N ARG A 119 -11.54 8.85 -17.23
CA ARG A 119 -11.06 10.19 -16.89
C ARG A 119 -12.21 11.17 -16.87
N ILE A 120 -12.08 12.18 -16.03
CA ILE A 120 -13.11 13.20 -15.79
C ILE A 120 -12.86 14.39 -16.72
N GLY A 121 -13.70 14.54 -17.74
CA GLY A 121 -13.66 15.64 -18.71
C GLY A 121 -14.63 16.79 -18.41
N SER A 122 -15.54 16.64 -17.44
CA SER A 122 -16.48 17.71 -17.05
C SER A 122 -16.96 17.58 -15.61
N LEU A 123 -17.49 18.68 -15.05
CA LEU A 123 -18.16 18.68 -13.74
C LEU A 123 -19.36 17.71 -13.67
N LYS A 124 -20.02 17.47 -14.81
CA LYS A 124 -21.08 16.46 -14.92
C LYS A 124 -20.52 15.05 -14.76
N GLN A 125 -19.49 14.72 -15.53
CA GLN A 125 -18.82 13.42 -15.47
C GLN A 125 -18.21 13.15 -14.09
N LEU A 126 -17.70 14.20 -13.42
CA LEU A 126 -17.23 14.10 -12.04
C LEU A 126 -18.34 13.59 -11.12
N GLN A 127 -19.52 14.21 -11.19
CA GLN A 127 -20.64 13.80 -10.36
C GLN A 127 -21.17 12.41 -10.74
N GLU A 128 -21.25 12.07 -12.04
CA GLU A 128 -21.65 10.74 -12.53
C GLU A 128 -20.71 9.63 -12.04
N SER A 129 -19.40 9.87 -12.12
CA SER A 129 -18.35 8.97 -11.62
C SER A 129 -18.44 8.84 -10.11
N PHE A 130 -18.57 9.96 -9.39
CA PHE A 130 -18.74 9.94 -7.93
C PHE A 130 -19.96 9.10 -7.51
N VAL A 131 -21.16 9.33 -8.10
CA VAL A 131 -22.36 8.56 -7.71
C VAL A 131 -22.27 7.07 -8.05
N TYR A 132 -21.51 6.70 -9.09
CA TYR A 132 -21.26 5.30 -9.44
C TYR A 132 -20.60 4.54 -8.28
N TYR A 133 -19.50 5.06 -7.74
CA TYR A 133 -18.79 4.45 -6.62
C TYR A 133 -19.45 4.70 -5.27
N PHE A 134 -19.95 5.92 -5.04
CA PHE A 134 -20.64 6.31 -3.81
C PHE A 134 -21.85 5.42 -3.52
N SER A 135 -22.67 5.13 -4.53
CA SER A 135 -23.89 4.31 -4.38
C SER A 135 -23.61 2.82 -4.11
N THR A 136 -22.42 2.35 -4.46
CA THR A 136 -21.95 0.97 -4.16
C THR A 136 -21.06 0.94 -2.91
N GLY A 137 -20.68 2.11 -2.39
CA GLY A 137 -19.69 2.24 -1.32
C GLY A 137 -18.30 1.76 -1.76
N ALA A 138 -18.00 1.69 -3.05
CA ALA A 138 -16.69 1.30 -3.55
C ALA A 138 -15.68 2.44 -3.35
N ALA A 139 -14.39 2.11 -3.23
CA ALA A 139 -13.32 3.11 -3.29
C ALA A 139 -13.00 3.37 -4.76
N ALA A 140 -12.51 4.56 -5.07
CA ALA A 140 -12.08 4.91 -6.42
C ALA A 140 -11.02 5.99 -6.38
N GLU A 141 -10.26 6.04 -7.47
CA GLU A 141 -9.33 7.11 -7.80
C GLU A 141 -9.51 7.45 -9.27
N GLN A 142 -9.62 8.74 -9.58
CA GLN A 142 -9.89 9.23 -10.92
C GLN A 142 -9.06 10.49 -11.19
N SER A 143 -8.67 10.67 -12.45
CA SER A 143 -7.94 11.86 -12.89
C SER A 143 -8.84 12.77 -13.73
N THR A 144 -8.62 14.08 -13.62
CA THR A 144 -9.29 15.06 -14.49
C THR A 144 -8.45 15.33 -15.74
N LEU A 145 -9.13 15.64 -16.85
CA LEU A 145 -8.46 15.98 -18.12
C LEU A 145 -7.95 17.42 -18.17
N SER A 146 -8.71 18.36 -17.59
CA SER A 146 -8.39 19.80 -17.63
C SER A 146 -7.77 20.28 -16.31
N PRO A 147 -6.54 20.82 -16.33
CA PRO A 147 -5.94 21.41 -15.13
C PRO A 147 -6.76 22.59 -14.59
N GLU A 148 -7.39 23.39 -15.46
CA GLU A 148 -8.21 24.53 -15.05
C GLU A 148 -9.46 24.06 -14.29
N GLN A 149 -10.15 23.05 -14.80
CA GLN A 149 -11.32 22.47 -14.12
C GLN A 149 -10.91 21.84 -12.79
N PHE A 150 -9.76 21.17 -12.74
CA PHE A 150 -9.26 20.62 -11.48
C PHE A 150 -9.01 21.71 -10.44
N ARG A 151 -8.32 22.80 -10.82
CA ARG A 151 -8.08 23.95 -9.93
C ARG A 151 -9.38 24.60 -9.45
N GLU A 152 -10.41 24.66 -10.29
CA GLU A 152 -11.74 25.12 -9.88
C GLU A 152 -12.31 24.22 -8.77
N VAL A 153 -12.26 22.90 -8.93
CA VAL A 153 -12.73 21.94 -7.92
C VAL A 153 -11.89 22.00 -6.63
N VAL A 154 -10.57 22.14 -6.73
CA VAL A 154 -9.68 22.34 -5.57
C VAL A 154 -10.01 23.64 -4.84
N THR A 155 -10.34 24.72 -5.55
CA THR A 155 -10.77 25.99 -4.95
C THR A 155 -12.08 25.81 -4.19
N LEU A 156 -13.04 25.07 -4.75
CA LEU A 156 -14.29 24.72 -4.06
C LEU A 156 -14.04 23.89 -2.81
N ALA A 157 -13.13 22.91 -2.89
CA ALA A 157 -12.75 22.07 -1.77
C ALA A 157 -12.12 22.91 -0.64
N ASN A 158 -11.18 23.79 -0.97
CA ASN A 158 -10.51 24.68 -0.02
C ASN A 158 -11.44 25.70 0.66
N ALA A 159 -12.59 26.00 0.06
CA ALA A 159 -13.60 26.90 0.62
C ALA A 159 -14.56 26.22 1.61
N LEU A 160 -14.52 24.90 1.75
CA LEU A 160 -15.34 24.17 2.71
C LEU A 160 -14.85 24.39 4.15
N PRO A 161 -15.74 24.28 5.15
CA PRO A 161 -15.30 24.15 6.53
C PRO A 161 -14.55 22.82 6.72
N GLU A 162 -13.59 22.78 7.65
CA GLU A 162 -12.90 21.55 8.10
C GLU A 162 -12.06 20.84 7.03
N VAL A 163 -11.40 21.58 6.13
CA VAL A 163 -10.44 21.02 5.17
C VAL A 163 -9.18 20.55 5.90
N LYS A 164 -8.87 19.26 5.78
CA LYS A 164 -7.63 18.69 6.31
C LYS A 164 -6.62 18.53 5.20
N ARG A 165 -5.37 18.91 5.48
CA ARG A 165 -4.26 18.82 4.53
C ARG A 165 -3.14 18.03 5.15
N LYS A 166 -2.51 17.17 4.36
CA LYS A 166 -1.34 16.40 4.75
C LYS A 166 -0.48 16.11 3.53
N VAL A 167 0.78 15.77 3.77
CA VAL A 167 1.66 15.24 2.72
C VAL A 167 1.09 13.91 2.23
N GLY A 168 0.94 13.80 0.91
CA GLY A 168 0.59 12.58 0.17
C GLY A 168 1.70 12.19 -0.81
N GLY A 169 1.44 11.16 -1.59
CA GLY A 169 2.43 10.53 -2.49
C GLY A 169 3.28 9.48 -1.80
N ASN A 170 3.55 8.37 -2.51
CA ASN A 170 4.28 7.22 -1.96
C ASN A 170 5.65 7.61 -1.40
N ALA A 171 6.46 8.33 -2.19
CA ALA A 171 7.82 8.67 -1.81
C ALA A 171 7.85 9.63 -0.62
N ALA A 172 7.03 10.69 -0.65
CA ALA A 172 6.96 11.66 0.44
C ALA A 172 6.39 11.07 1.73
N THR A 173 5.37 10.19 1.65
CA THR A 173 4.81 9.50 2.83
C THR A 173 5.84 8.57 3.48
N MET A 174 6.58 7.79 2.67
CA MET A 174 7.68 6.96 3.17
C MET A 174 8.81 7.80 3.78
N ALA A 175 9.14 8.94 3.17
CA ALA A 175 10.16 9.87 3.64
C ALA A 175 9.82 10.46 5.01
N GLU A 176 8.59 10.97 5.19
CA GLU A 176 8.08 11.46 6.47
C GLU A 176 8.13 10.37 7.55
N ARG A 177 7.68 9.15 7.21
CA ARG A 177 7.75 8.01 8.13
C ARG A 177 9.19 7.70 8.52
N ALA A 178 10.10 7.56 7.56
CA ALA A 178 11.50 7.27 7.83
C ALA A 178 12.16 8.35 8.70
N SER A 179 11.87 9.62 8.41
CA SER A 179 12.34 10.75 9.22
C SER A 179 11.84 10.64 10.66
N ALA A 180 10.54 10.41 10.87
CA ALA A 180 9.95 10.23 12.19
C ALA A 180 10.63 9.12 12.99
N GLU A 181 11.00 8.00 12.34
CA GLU A 181 11.71 6.90 13.00
C GLU A 181 13.20 7.19 13.29
N GLY A 182 13.76 8.31 12.83
CA GLY A 182 15.13 8.72 13.15
C GLY A 182 16.10 8.79 11.98
N CYS A 183 15.67 8.49 10.76
CA CYS A 183 16.56 8.51 9.59
C CYS A 183 16.87 9.94 9.16
N MET A 184 18.06 10.14 8.58
CA MET A 184 18.35 11.33 7.78
C MET A 184 17.75 11.11 6.40
N VAL A 185 17.01 12.09 5.90
CA VAL A 185 16.20 11.91 4.69
C VAL A 185 16.58 12.93 3.63
N LEU A 186 16.67 12.47 2.39
CA LEU A 186 16.65 13.31 1.19
C LEU A 186 15.35 13.04 0.44
N LEU A 187 14.55 14.04 0.14
CA LEU A 187 13.31 13.88 -0.60
C LEU A 187 13.31 14.76 -1.85
N GLY A 188 13.20 14.12 -3.02
CA GLY A 188 12.88 14.79 -4.28
C GLY A 188 11.37 14.99 -4.39
N ALA A 189 10.91 16.24 -4.37
CA ALA A 189 9.49 16.58 -4.43
C ALA A 189 9.25 17.89 -5.20
N ALA A 190 8.21 17.90 -6.04
CA ALA A 190 7.79 19.09 -6.77
C ALA A 190 6.99 20.02 -5.86
N MET A 191 7.68 20.82 -5.05
CA MET A 191 7.05 21.63 -4.00
C MET A 191 6.84 23.08 -4.39
N GLY A 192 5.58 23.52 -4.35
CA GLY A 192 5.21 24.92 -4.26
C GLY A 192 5.19 25.44 -2.82
N ASN A 193 4.77 26.70 -2.66
CA ASN A 193 4.72 27.37 -1.36
C ASN A 193 3.66 26.79 -0.40
N GLY A 194 2.64 26.10 -0.91
CA GLY A 194 1.56 25.54 -0.10
C GLY A 194 1.93 24.22 0.58
N MET A 195 2.72 23.37 -0.09
CA MET A 195 3.12 22.06 0.44
C MET A 195 4.33 22.13 1.37
N LYS A 196 5.29 23.03 1.12
CA LYS A 196 6.55 23.12 1.88
C LYS A 196 6.36 23.22 3.42
N PRO A 197 5.39 23.97 3.97
CA PRO A 197 5.17 24.05 5.42
C PRO A 197 4.74 22.74 6.09
N TYR A 198 4.33 21.72 5.32
CA TYR A 198 3.93 20.41 5.86
C TYR A 198 5.11 19.48 6.16
N PHE A 199 6.29 19.75 5.61
CA PHE A 199 7.52 19.05 5.94
C PHE A 199 8.19 19.74 7.14
N VAL A 200 7.76 19.39 8.34
CA VAL A 200 8.18 20.08 9.58
C VAL A 200 9.41 19.47 10.24
N ASP A 201 9.82 18.27 9.83
CA ASP A 201 10.99 17.59 10.39
C ASP A 201 12.29 18.02 9.69
N GLU A 202 13.19 18.64 10.46
CA GLU A 202 14.47 19.17 9.94
C GLU A 202 15.41 18.08 9.40
N ARG A 203 15.16 16.80 9.73
CA ARG A 203 15.93 15.67 9.16
C ARG A 203 15.64 15.45 7.67
N ILE A 204 14.58 16.05 7.14
CA ILE A 204 14.19 15.97 5.73
C ILE A 204 14.86 17.09 4.95
N LYS A 205 15.89 16.73 4.20
CA LYS A 205 16.48 17.60 3.17
C LYS A 205 15.62 17.53 1.91
N LEU A 206 14.87 18.59 1.67
CA LEU A 206 14.02 18.75 0.50
C LEU A 206 14.82 19.19 -0.72
N VAL A 207 14.51 18.59 -1.87
CA VAL A 207 15.06 18.93 -3.19
C VAL A 207 13.92 18.99 -4.20
N GLY A 208 14.01 19.95 -5.12
CA GLY A 208 12.92 20.25 -6.05
C GLY A 208 12.13 21.46 -5.56
N HIS A 209 11.99 22.45 -6.45
CA HIS A 209 11.23 23.67 -6.17
C HIS A 209 10.46 24.05 -7.42
N LEU A 210 9.17 24.29 -7.25
CA LEU A 210 8.34 24.87 -8.29
C LEU A 210 8.56 26.38 -8.35
N LYS A 211 8.33 26.97 -9.52
CA LYS A 211 8.35 28.43 -9.67
C LYS A 211 7.20 29.03 -8.87
N GLU A 212 7.30 30.31 -8.54
CA GLU A 212 6.31 31.01 -7.68
C GLU A 212 4.86 30.97 -8.20
N HIS A 213 4.65 30.80 -9.52
CA HIS A 213 3.34 30.70 -10.16
C HIS A 213 2.89 29.26 -10.45
N GLU A 214 3.75 28.29 -10.19
CA GLU A 214 3.44 26.85 -10.29
C GLU A 214 2.92 26.36 -8.93
N HIS A 215 2.08 25.33 -8.96
CA HIS A 215 1.47 24.76 -7.76
C HIS A 215 1.85 23.30 -7.67
N GLU A 216 2.06 22.81 -6.45
CA GLU A 216 2.19 21.38 -6.19
C GLU A 216 1.02 20.56 -6.76
N ASP A 217 1.28 19.29 -7.02
CA ASP A 217 0.20 18.33 -7.31
C ASP A 217 -0.68 18.18 -6.06
N VAL A 218 -2.00 18.09 -6.28
CA VAL A 218 -3.02 18.01 -5.22
C VAL A 218 -3.88 16.79 -5.46
N HIS A 219 -4.13 16.03 -4.39
CA HIS A 219 -5.04 14.89 -4.39
C HIS A 219 -6.25 15.23 -3.51
N LEU A 220 -7.43 15.35 -4.11
CA LEU A 220 -8.65 15.58 -3.34
C LEU A 220 -9.16 14.24 -2.80
N VAL A 221 -9.29 14.14 -1.48
CA VAL A 221 -9.80 12.95 -0.78
C VAL A 221 -11.23 13.21 -0.34
N LEU A 222 -12.20 12.74 -1.11
CA LEU A 222 -13.62 12.96 -0.86
C LEU A 222 -14.14 11.84 0.05
N GLU A 223 -14.24 12.12 1.35
CA GLU A 223 -14.69 11.14 2.35
C GLU A 223 -16.21 11.19 2.54
N TYR A 224 -16.84 10.02 2.64
CA TYR A 224 -18.27 9.88 2.90
C TYR A 224 -18.56 8.76 3.90
N ALA A 225 -19.64 8.92 4.66
CA ALA A 225 -20.11 7.97 5.66
C ALA A 225 -21.23 7.06 5.12
N SER A 226 -21.51 5.98 5.86
CA SER A 226 -22.71 5.17 5.62
C SER A 226 -23.96 6.03 5.86
N GLY A 227 -24.92 5.97 4.93
CA GLY A 227 -26.16 6.72 5.01
C GLY A 227 -26.11 8.15 4.43
N ASP A 228 -24.94 8.65 4.05
CA ASP A 228 -24.82 9.93 3.33
C ASP A 228 -25.66 9.90 2.05
N LYS A 229 -26.21 11.06 1.66
CA LYS A 229 -27.11 11.19 0.51
C LYS A 229 -26.65 12.26 -0.46
N PHE A 230 -26.63 11.93 -1.75
CA PHE A 230 -26.35 12.88 -2.82
C PHE A 230 -27.18 12.53 -4.07
N ARG A 231 -27.95 13.51 -4.57
CA ARG A 231 -28.79 13.41 -5.79
C ARG A 231 -29.58 12.10 -5.92
N GLY A 232 -30.28 11.72 -4.85
CA GLY A 232 -31.13 10.52 -4.80
C GLY A 232 -30.39 9.19 -4.55
N TYR A 233 -29.06 9.22 -4.40
CA TYR A 233 -28.26 8.06 -4.03
C TYR A 233 -27.91 8.11 -2.54
N THR A 234 -27.71 6.93 -1.94
CA THR A 234 -27.29 6.77 -0.55
C THR A 234 -26.10 5.83 -0.50
N SER A 235 -25.07 6.15 0.30
CA SER A 235 -23.92 5.25 0.44
C SER A 235 -24.22 4.13 1.44
N PRO A 236 -23.94 2.85 1.12
CA PRO A 236 -24.18 1.75 2.05
C PRO A 236 -23.12 1.67 3.16
N ARG A 237 -21.93 2.24 2.96
CA ARG A 237 -20.82 2.18 3.92
C ARG A 237 -19.92 3.42 3.82
N ALA A 238 -19.13 3.68 4.86
CA ALA A 238 -18.12 4.72 4.79
C ALA A 238 -17.00 4.34 3.81
N ASN A 239 -16.56 5.27 2.97
CA ASN A 239 -15.42 5.11 2.07
C ASN A 239 -14.93 6.48 1.57
N ARG A 240 -14.00 6.48 0.60
CA ARG A 240 -13.48 7.68 -0.06
C ARG A 240 -13.41 7.56 -1.58
N TYR A 241 -13.42 8.71 -2.25
CA TYR A 241 -13.16 8.88 -3.67
C TYR A 241 -11.99 9.86 -3.86
N TYR A 242 -10.95 9.45 -4.59
CA TYR A 242 -9.82 10.32 -4.94
C TYR A 242 -10.05 11.01 -6.28
N LEU A 243 -9.70 12.29 -6.35
CA LEU A 243 -9.64 13.06 -7.59
C LEU A 243 -8.32 13.82 -7.68
N ASN A 244 -7.59 13.65 -8.78
CA ASN A 244 -6.30 14.33 -9.00
C ASN A 244 -6.15 14.91 -10.42
N HIS A 245 -5.06 15.65 -10.61
CA HIS A 245 -4.51 16.05 -11.90
C HIS A 245 -3.00 16.19 -11.75
N ASP A 246 -2.30 15.06 -11.71
CA ASP A 246 -0.87 15.05 -11.45
C ASP A 246 -0.08 15.45 -12.68
N VAL A 247 0.54 16.62 -12.62
CA VAL A 247 1.38 17.15 -13.69
C VAL A 247 2.85 16.83 -13.41
N HIS A 248 3.28 17.03 -12.17
CA HIS A 248 4.68 16.96 -11.78
C HIS A 248 5.12 15.54 -11.45
N ASN A 249 4.31 14.79 -10.71
CA ASN A 249 4.51 13.37 -10.40
C ASN A 249 4.54 12.54 -11.68
N ALA A 250 3.60 12.79 -12.61
CA ALA A 250 3.50 12.07 -13.88
C ALA A 250 4.70 12.25 -14.81
N GLN A 251 5.49 13.30 -14.58
CA GLN A 251 6.69 13.61 -15.35
C GLN A 251 7.98 13.35 -14.57
N LEU A 252 7.92 12.89 -13.31
CA LEU A 252 9.09 12.79 -12.43
C LEU A 252 9.91 14.09 -12.47
N SER A 253 9.25 15.24 -12.38
CA SER A 253 9.82 16.54 -12.78
C SER A 253 11.04 17.01 -11.96
N VAL A 254 11.32 16.36 -10.84
CA VAL A 254 12.41 16.69 -9.89
C VAL A 254 13.56 15.69 -9.93
N LEU A 255 13.54 14.75 -10.87
CA LEU A 255 14.49 13.64 -10.93
C LEU A 255 15.93 14.12 -11.10
N GLU A 256 16.16 15.14 -11.92
CA GLU A 256 17.49 15.68 -12.21
C GLU A 256 18.10 16.41 -11.00
N GLU A 257 17.31 17.22 -10.28
CA GLU A 257 17.76 17.86 -9.04
C GLU A 257 18.01 16.82 -7.94
N PHE A 258 17.15 15.80 -7.87
CA PHE A 258 17.30 14.69 -6.95
C PHE A 258 18.62 13.95 -7.21
N GLU A 259 18.88 13.51 -8.46
CA GLU A 259 20.10 12.81 -8.86
C GLU A 259 21.36 13.61 -8.46
N LYS A 260 21.42 14.90 -8.80
CA LYS A 260 22.55 15.78 -8.45
C LYS A 260 22.79 15.85 -6.94
N SER A 261 21.73 15.70 -6.15
CA SER A 261 21.82 15.78 -4.69
C SER A 261 22.32 14.49 -4.03
N LEU A 262 22.24 13.35 -4.74
CA LEU A 262 22.65 12.03 -4.23
C LEU A 262 24.15 11.99 -3.90
N ASP A 263 25.01 12.59 -4.73
CA ASP A 263 26.46 12.62 -4.50
C ASP A 263 26.84 13.30 -3.17
N SER A 264 26.18 14.42 -2.88
CA SER A 264 26.38 15.15 -1.62
C SER A 264 25.77 14.43 -0.42
N PHE A 265 24.64 13.75 -0.65
CA PHE A 265 23.87 13.11 0.41
C PHE A 265 24.42 11.73 0.77
N LYS A 266 25.03 10.98 -0.15
CA LYS A 266 25.58 9.63 0.07
C LYS A 266 24.59 8.72 0.80
N PRO A 267 23.45 8.40 0.18
CA PRO A 267 22.43 7.58 0.81
C PRO A 267 22.93 6.14 1.03
N ASP A 268 22.49 5.53 2.12
CA ASP A 268 22.62 4.09 2.36
C ASP A 268 21.61 3.30 1.51
N LEU A 269 20.47 3.91 1.12
CA LEU A 269 19.43 3.34 0.27
C LEU A 269 18.68 4.45 -0.48
N VAL A 270 18.38 4.21 -1.76
CA VAL A 270 17.50 5.07 -2.57
C VAL A 270 16.17 4.36 -2.83
N VAL A 271 15.06 5.02 -2.53
CA VAL A 271 13.71 4.51 -2.64
C VAL A 271 12.97 5.26 -3.74
N PHE A 272 12.38 4.52 -4.67
CA PHE A 272 11.53 5.05 -5.72
C PHE A 272 10.08 4.58 -5.55
N GLY A 273 9.13 5.48 -5.72
CA GLY A 273 7.70 5.17 -5.70
C GLY A 273 6.91 6.18 -6.53
N GLY A 274 5.65 5.87 -6.80
CA GLY A 274 4.75 6.77 -7.53
C GLY A 274 4.77 6.66 -9.05
N LEU A 275 5.41 5.63 -9.62
CA LEU A 275 5.49 5.47 -11.08
C LEU A 275 4.12 5.26 -11.73
N GLN A 276 3.14 4.73 -10.99
CA GLN A 276 1.76 4.59 -11.46
C GLN A 276 1.14 5.94 -11.86
N LEU A 277 1.54 7.04 -11.22
CA LEU A 277 1.02 8.38 -11.50
C LEU A 277 1.44 8.88 -12.90
N MET A 278 2.45 8.26 -13.50
CA MET A 278 2.87 8.55 -14.88
C MET A 278 1.79 8.16 -15.91
N GLU A 279 0.75 7.41 -15.55
CA GLU A 279 -0.37 7.14 -16.44
C GLU A 279 -1.12 8.42 -16.82
N VAL A 280 -1.08 9.47 -15.98
CA VAL A 280 -1.70 10.77 -16.28
C VAL A 280 -1.06 11.39 -17.52
N GLN A 281 0.24 11.16 -17.76
CA GLN A 281 0.94 11.54 -18.99
C GLN A 281 0.55 10.61 -20.15
N ILE A 282 -0.40 11.06 -20.96
CA ILE A 282 -0.91 10.32 -22.12
C ILE A 282 0.06 10.31 -23.31
N ASN A 283 1.05 11.19 -23.35
CA ASN A 283 2.08 11.15 -24.38
C ASN A 283 3.09 10.05 -24.02
N GLU A 284 2.92 8.89 -24.64
CA GLU A 284 3.78 7.71 -24.43
C GLU A 284 5.26 8.03 -24.68
N ALA A 285 5.60 8.87 -25.67
CA ALA A 285 6.99 9.22 -25.96
C ALA A 285 7.61 10.07 -24.85
N THR A 286 6.86 11.04 -24.30
CA THR A 286 7.29 11.82 -23.13
C THR A 286 7.44 10.91 -21.91
N ARG A 287 6.47 10.04 -21.67
CA ARG A 287 6.50 9.09 -20.56
C ARG A 287 7.70 8.16 -20.61
N LEU A 288 7.96 7.58 -21.79
CA LEU A 288 9.11 6.73 -22.07
C LEU A 288 10.42 7.48 -21.83
N MET A 289 10.55 8.72 -22.32
CA MET A 289 11.73 9.56 -22.09
C MET A 289 12.01 9.76 -20.60
N ARG A 290 10.97 9.99 -19.78
CA ARG A 290 11.14 10.14 -18.32
C ARG A 290 11.54 8.84 -17.64
N LEU A 291 11.00 7.70 -18.08
CA LEU A 291 11.42 6.39 -17.57
C LEU A 291 12.85 6.03 -17.98
N GLN A 292 13.30 6.44 -19.18
CA GLN A 292 14.69 6.30 -19.62
C GLN A 292 15.62 7.11 -18.73
N ALA A 293 15.28 8.37 -18.42
CA ALA A 293 16.04 9.19 -17.48
C ALA A 293 16.14 8.53 -16.10
N LEU A 294 15.04 7.96 -15.58
CA LEU A 294 15.08 7.19 -14.33
C LEU A 294 15.95 5.94 -14.45
N SER A 295 15.92 5.24 -15.58
CA SER A 295 16.81 4.11 -15.86
C SER A 295 18.27 4.52 -15.79
N ASP A 296 18.63 5.70 -16.29
CA ASP A 296 20.00 6.23 -16.23
C ASP A 296 20.43 6.52 -14.78
N VAL A 297 19.55 7.10 -13.96
CA VAL A 297 19.81 7.29 -12.52
C VAL A 297 20.04 5.94 -11.82
N LEU A 298 19.18 4.95 -12.10
CA LEU A 298 19.29 3.61 -11.50
C LEU A 298 20.56 2.89 -11.94
N GLN A 299 20.99 3.09 -13.19
CA GLN A 299 22.27 2.62 -13.71
C GLN A 299 23.45 3.21 -12.97
N ASN A 300 23.44 4.52 -12.76
CA ASN A 300 24.46 5.22 -12.00
C ASN A 300 24.55 4.68 -10.56
N LEU A 301 23.41 4.52 -9.89
CA LEU A 301 23.32 3.92 -8.55
C LEU A 301 23.83 2.48 -8.50
N PHE A 302 23.53 1.68 -9.52
CA PHE A 302 24.07 0.33 -9.65
C PHE A 302 25.60 0.34 -9.76
N VAL A 303 26.18 1.25 -10.55
CA VAL A 303 27.64 1.40 -10.70
C VAL A 303 28.30 1.84 -9.38
N THR A 304 27.67 2.75 -8.64
CA THR A 304 28.16 3.19 -7.32
C THR A 304 27.82 2.22 -6.18
N GLN A 305 27.19 1.08 -6.49
CA GLN A 305 26.77 0.04 -5.54
C GLN A 305 25.81 0.55 -4.45
N THR A 306 25.07 1.62 -4.74
CA THR A 306 24.05 2.15 -3.84
C THR A 306 22.77 1.34 -4.02
N PRO A 307 22.24 0.68 -2.97
CA PRO A 307 21.05 -0.13 -3.10
C PRO A 307 19.81 0.69 -3.45
N THR A 308 18.90 0.06 -4.16
CA THR A 308 17.62 0.66 -4.57
C THR A 308 16.41 -0.15 -4.10
N HIS A 309 15.35 0.56 -3.71
CA HIS A 309 14.05 -0.03 -3.42
C HIS A 309 12.98 0.58 -4.33
N TYR A 310 12.12 -0.24 -4.92
CA TYR A 310 10.95 0.21 -5.67
C TYR A 310 9.67 -0.21 -4.95
N GLU A 311 8.87 0.77 -4.56
CA GLU A 311 7.53 0.56 -4.01
C GLU A 311 6.51 0.51 -5.16
N PHE A 312 5.92 -0.67 -5.37
CA PHE A 312 4.82 -0.81 -6.30
C PHE A 312 3.54 -0.18 -5.72
N ALA A 313 2.68 0.26 -6.62
CA ALA A 313 1.33 0.69 -6.32
C ALA A 313 0.40 0.22 -7.45
N ALA A 314 -0.85 0.70 -7.45
CA ALA A 314 -1.88 0.29 -8.39
C ALA A 314 -1.40 0.30 -9.85
N VAL A 315 -1.68 -0.78 -10.58
CA VAL A 315 -1.33 -0.92 -11.99
C VAL A 315 -2.62 -0.93 -12.83
N SER A 316 -2.82 0.14 -13.60
CA SER A 316 -3.96 0.30 -14.52
C SER A 316 -3.52 0.36 -15.99
N ASP A 317 -2.35 0.95 -16.27
CA ASP A 317 -1.78 1.04 -17.63
C ASP A 317 -0.67 0.00 -17.83
N PHE A 318 -0.95 -1.04 -18.63
CA PHE A 318 0.02 -2.09 -18.93
C PHE A 318 1.13 -1.68 -19.91
N THR A 319 0.96 -0.60 -20.68
CA THR A 319 2.05 -0.05 -21.50
C THR A 319 3.09 0.59 -20.58
N LEU A 320 2.65 1.42 -19.63
CA LEU A 320 3.51 1.97 -18.58
C LEU A 320 4.15 0.86 -17.73
N PHE A 321 3.38 -0.18 -17.41
CA PHE A 321 3.91 -1.31 -16.65
C PHE A 321 5.00 -2.07 -17.41
N ASP A 322 4.82 -2.32 -18.71
CA ASP A 322 5.85 -2.95 -19.55
C ASP A 322 7.13 -2.09 -19.61
N ASP A 323 6.99 -0.78 -19.80
CA ASP A 323 8.13 0.14 -19.78
C ASP A 323 8.85 0.13 -18.42
N THR A 324 8.10 0.10 -17.32
CA THR A 324 8.66 -0.01 -15.95
C THR A 324 9.40 -1.33 -15.76
N VAL A 325 8.82 -2.44 -16.22
CA VAL A 325 9.45 -3.76 -16.18
C VAL A 325 10.77 -3.79 -16.94
N ARG A 326 10.84 -3.10 -18.08
CA ARG A 326 12.04 -3.09 -18.94
C ARG A 326 13.10 -2.08 -18.53
N LEU A 327 12.71 -0.92 -18.02
CA LEU A 327 13.62 0.20 -17.77
C LEU A 327 13.98 0.38 -16.30
N VAL A 328 13.11 -0.01 -15.36
CA VAL A 328 13.30 0.19 -13.92
C VAL A 328 13.72 -1.11 -13.23
N LEU A 329 12.90 -2.15 -13.34
CA LEU A 329 13.08 -3.40 -12.59
C LEU A 329 14.43 -4.12 -12.80
N PRO A 330 15.14 -4.03 -13.94
CA PRO A 330 16.45 -4.68 -14.07
C PRO A 330 17.51 -4.15 -13.10
N TRP A 331 17.29 -2.98 -12.52
CA TRP A 331 18.27 -2.25 -11.70
C TRP A 331 17.90 -2.20 -10.21
N VAL A 332 16.74 -2.74 -9.84
CA VAL A 332 16.22 -2.64 -8.47
C VAL A 332 16.70 -3.80 -7.59
N ASP A 333 17.23 -3.48 -6.41
CA ASP A 333 17.65 -4.50 -5.43
C ASP A 333 16.52 -5.01 -4.55
N SER A 334 15.54 -4.15 -4.25
CA SER A 334 14.42 -4.47 -3.37
C SER A 334 13.09 -3.99 -3.92
N ILE A 335 12.03 -4.80 -3.76
CA ILE A 335 10.67 -4.39 -4.12
C ILE A 335 9.73 -4.45 -2.91
N GLY A 336 8.78 -3.54 -2.83
CA GLY A 336 7.66 -3.53 -1.88
C GLY A 336 6.34 -3.56 -2.63
N LEU A 337 5.38 -4.37 -2.17
CA LEU A 337 4.12 -4.66 -2.90
C LEU A 337 3.09 -5.39 -2.03
N ASN A 338 1.80 -5.23 -2.38
CA ASN A 338 0.70 -6.00 -1.80
C ASN A 338 0.31 -7.21 -2.67
N GLU A 339 -0.79 -7.90 -2.31
CA GLU A 339 -1.28 -9.07 -3.05
C GLU A 339 -1.70 -8.79 -4.50
N GLN A 340 -2.24 -7.61 -4.78
CA GLN A 340 -2.61 -7.19 -6.13
C GLN A 340 -1.36 -6.98 -6.97
N GLU A 341 -0.40 -6.18 -6.50
CA GLU A 341 0.79 -5.93 -7.32
C GLU A 341 1.68 -7.18 -7.45
N LEU A 342 1.72 -8.06 -6.44
CA LEU A 342 2.38 -9.37 -6.58
C LEU A 342 1.75 -10.19 -7.70
N PHE A 343 0.42 -10.28 -7.70
CA PHE A 343 -0.33 -11.05 -8.68
C PHE A 343 -0.10 -10.52 -10.09
N ILE A 344 -0.17 -9.19 -10.28
CA ILE A 344 0.05 -8.53 -11.56
C ILE A 344 1.48 -8.77 -12.05
N LEU A 345 2.48 -8.54 -11.19
CA LEU A 345 3.89 -8.77 -11.52
C LEU A 345 4.16 -10.23 -11.88
N HIS A 346 3.64 -11.17 -11.09
CA HIS A 346 3.77 -12.61 -11.32
C HIS A 346 3.15 -13.03 -12.65
N HIS A 347 1.91 -12.65 -12.94
CA HIS A 347 1.27 -13.00 -14.22
C HIS A 347 2.04 -12.38 -15.39
N PHE A 348 2.43 -11.12 -15.27
CA PHE A 348 3.12 -10.43 -16.35
C PHE A 348 4.49 -11.04 -16.70
N LEU A 349 5.29 -11.38 -15.68
CA LEU A 349 6.64 -11.90 -15.87
C LEU A 349 6.70 -13.42 -16.06
N VAL A 350 5.86 -14.17 -15.35
CA VAL A 350 5.96 -15.63 -15.27
C VAL A 350 5.01 -16.33 -16.23
N THR A 351 3.76 -15.87 -16.34
CA THR A 351 2.76 -16.48 -17.23
C THR A 351 2.70 -15.80 -18.60
N GLY A 352 3.12 -14.53 -18.67
CA GLY A 352 3.00 -13.69 -19.87
C GLY A 352 1.61 -13.09 -20.05
N GLU A 353 0.75 -13.17 -19.04
CA GLU A 353 -0.63 -12.68 -19.07
C GLU A 353 -0.79 -11.36 -18.30
N LYS A 354 -1.80 -10.58 -18.67
CA LYS A 354 -2.19 -9.36 -17.95
C LYS A 354 -3.30 -9.69 -16.94
N GLY A 355 -2.90 -10.05 -15.72
CA GLY A 355 -3.84 -10.19 -14.59
C GLY A 355 -4.23 -8.83 -14.03
N THR A 356 -5.49 -8.61 -13.66
CA THR A 356 -5.97 -7.26 -13.21
C THR A 356 -6.51 -7.23 -11.78
N ALA A 357 -6.82 -8.38 -11.19
CA ALA A 357 -7.29 -8.47 -9.82
C ALA A 357 -7.10 -9.89 -9.24
N THR A 358 -6.86 -9.94 -7.93
CA THR A 358 -6.88 -11.14 -7.10
C THR A 358 -7.71 -10.94 -5.83
N THR A 359 -7.86 -11.99 -5.03
CA THR A 359 -8.51 -11.93 -3.71
C THR A 359 -7.72 -11.03 -2.75
N SER A 360 -8.43 -10.25 -1.93
CA SER A 360 -7.82 -9.43 -0.86
C SER A 360 -7.42 -10.22 0.39
N ARG A 361 -7.65 -11.53 0.38
CA ARG A 361 -7.31 -12.45 1.47
C ARG A 361 -6.64 -13.72 0.94
N PRO A 362 -5.46 -13.60 0.31
CA PRO A 362 -4.73 -14.76 -0.18
C PRO A 362 -4.23 -15.60 0.99
N SER A 363 -4.14 -16.91 0.80
CA SER A 363 -3.47 -17.81 1.74
C SER A 363 -1.95 -17.60 1.72
N VAL A 364 -1.27 -18.04 2.77
CA VAL A 364 0.20 -17.97 2.82
C VAL A 364 0.82 -18.84 1.72
N SER A 365 0.27 -20.02 1.44
CA SER A 365 0.80 -20.92 0.39
C SER A 365 0.71 -20.32 -1.01
N GLU A 366 -0.40 -19.64 -1.34
CA GLU A 366 -0.57 -18.95 -2.63
C GLU A 366 0.48 -17.83 -2.81
N ILE A 367 0.74 -17.05 -1.76
CA ILE A 367 1.75 -15.99 -1.80
C ILE A 367 3.16 -16.57 -1.88
N SER A 368 3.50 -17.56 -1.05
CA SER A 368 4.79 -18.23 -1.11
C SER A 368 5.04 -18.87 -2.47
N ALA A 369 4.00 -19.39 -3.13
CA ALA A 369 4.11 -19.91 -4.49
C ALA A 369 4.49 -18.81 -5.49
N GLN A 370 3.79 -17.68 -5.49
CA GLN A 370 4.12 -16.55 -6.37
C GLN A 370 5.52 -15.98 -6.08
N LEU A 371 5.88 -15.83 -4.80
CA LEU A 371 7.21 -15.36 -4.39
C LEU A 371 8.32 -16.29 -4.89
N HIS A 372 8.15 -17.60 -4.76
CA HIS A 372 9.11 -18.57 -5.29
C HIS A 372 9.29 -18.40 -6.81
N ASP A 373 8.21 -18.26 -7.57
CA ASP A 373 8.30 -18.13 -9.03
C ASP A 373 9.00 -16.82 -9.43
N ILE A 374 8.73 -15.72 -8.73
CA ILE A 374 9.44 -14.44 -8.89
C ILE A 374 10.93 -14.60 -8.55
N ILE A 375 11.28 -15.29 -7.47
CA ILE A 375 12.67 -15.55 -7.08
C ILE A 375 13.39 -16.40 -8.14
N GLN A 376 12.72 -17.41 -8.70
CA GLN A 376 13.26 -18.22 -9.80
C GLN A 376 13.43 -17.40 -11.07
N PHE A 377 12.47 -16.53 -11.40
CA PHE A 377 12.56 -15.60 -12.50
C PHE A 377 13.77 -14.67 -12.33
N ALA A 378 13.91 -14.01 -11.18
CA ALA A 378 15.02 -13.12 -10.88
C ALA A 378 16.39 -13.83 -10.96
N SER A 379 16.47 -15.08 -10.51
CA SER A 379 17.67 -15.91 -10.63
C SER A 379 18.07 -16.18 -12.08
N LYS A 380 17.09 -16.43 -12.96
CA LYS A 380 17.30 -16.58 -14.42
C LYS A 380 17.67 -15.25 -15.05
N ALA A 381 16.93 -14.19 -14.74
CA ALA A 381 17.16 -12.83 -15.22
C ALA A 381 18.58 -12.35 -14.91
N LYS A 382 19.09 -12.62 -13.71
CA LYS A 382 20.47 -12.31 -13.31
C LYS A 382 21.51 -12.96 -14.23
N LYS A 383 21.30 -14.21 -14.65
CA LYS A 383 22.21 -14.90 -15.57
C LYS A 383 22.20 -14.25 -16.95
N VAL A 384 21.00 -13.94 -17.47
CA VAL A 384 20.84 -13.28 -18.78
C VAL A 384 21.47 -11.89 -18.78
N PHE A 385 21.27 -11.13 -17.69
CA PHE A 385 21.85 -9.80 -17.49
C PHE A 385 23.38 -9.82 -17.53
N GLN A 386 24.01 -10.88 -17.00
CA GLN A 386 25.47 -11.02 -16.99
C GLN A 386 26.06 -11.41 -18.35
N THR A 387 25.29 -12.09 -19.20
CA THR A 387 25.77 -12.61 -20.49
C THR A 387 25.46 -11.70 -21.67
N THR A 388 24.40 -10.89 -21.58
CA THR A 388 23.88 -10.10 -22.71
C THR A 388 24.33 -8.65 -22.60
N LYS A 389 24.94 -8.12 -23.66
CA LYS A 389 25.33 -6.70 -23.78
C LYS A 389 24.35 -5.86 -24.60
N GLU A 390 23.32 -6.49 -25.17
CA GLU A 390 22.32 -5.89 -26.07
C GLU A 390 21.05 -5.42 -25.34
N ASP A 391 20.12 -4.84 -26.10
CA ASP A 391 18.87 -4.24 -25.63
C ASP A 391 18.15 -5.14 -24.62
N ARG A 392 17.94 -4.55 -23.44
CA ARG A 392 17.32 -5.21 -22.30
C ARG A 392 15.82 -5.28 -22.54
N ASP A 393 15.32 -6.50 -22.69
CA ASP A 393 13.89 -6.78 -22.69
C ASP A 393 13.42 -7.20 -21.29
N LYS A 394 12.16 -7.65 -21.18
CA LYS A 394 11.59 -8.09 -19.91
C LYS A 394 12.30 -9.29 -19.28
N SER A 395 13.11 -10.05 -20.03
CA SER A 395 13.80 -11.26 -19.52
C SER A 395 14.88 -10.95 -18.47
N VAL A 396 15.35 -9.71 -18.42
CA VAL A 396 16.31 -9.23 -17.40
C VAL A 396 15.65 -8.46 -16.26
N ALA A 397 14.32 -8.38 -16.22
CA ALA A 397 13.62 -7.75 -15.11
C ALA A 397 14.01 -8.41 -13.78
N LEU A 398 14.15 -7.61 -12.71
CA LEU A 398 14.53 -8.10 -11.38
C LEU A 398 15.91 -8.78 -11.31
N ALA A 399 16.81 -8.54 -12.27
CA ALA A 399 18.14 -9.15 -12.28
C ALA A 399 19.01 -8.85 -11.03
N GLN A 400 18.78 -7.71 -10.37
CA GLN A 400 19.46 -7.35 -9.12
C GLN A 400 18.69 -7.71 -7.85
N LEU A 401 17.47 -8.28 -7.97
CA LEU A 401 16.59 -8.51 -6.84
C LEU A 401 17.27 -9.35 -5.76
N SER A 402 17.25 -8.83 -4.54
CA SER A 402 17.81 -9.45 -3.34
C SER A 402 16.90 -9.31 -2.13
N ARG A 403 15.81 -8.52 -2.20
CA ARG A 403 14.82 -8.39 -1.12
C ARG A 403 13.41 -8.12 -1.65
N ILE A 404 12.41 -8.83 -1.13
CA ILE A 404 10.99 -8.60 -1.38
C ILE A 404 10.33 -8.30 -0.05
N HIS A 405 9.61 -7.19 0.06
CA HIS A 405 8.74 -6.87 1.19
C HIS A 405 7.28 -6.97 0.74
N PHE A 406 6.65 -8.08 1.07
CA PHE A 406 5.24 -8.33 0.78
C PHE A 406 4.40 -7.96 2.00
N HIS A 407 3.32 -7.19 1.79
CA HIS A 407 2.39 -6.83 2.85
C HIS A 407 0.93 -7.00 2.41
N THR A 408 0.15 -7.72 3.20
CA THR A 408 -1.30 -7.81 3.01
C THR A 408 -2.02 -7.68 4.35
N LEU A 409 -3.36 -7.63 4.32
CA LEU A 409 -4.19 -7.46 5.51
C LEU A 409 -3.99 -8.57 6.56
N GLN A 410 -3.59 -9.78 6.15
CA GLN A 410 -3.53 -10.98 6.99
C GLN A 410 -2.13 -11.31 7.54
N PHE A 411 -1.07 -10.95 6.82
CA PHE A 411 0.32 -11.21 7.19
C PHE A 411 1.27 -10.39 6.32
N HIS A 412 2.49 -10.19 6.79
CA HIS A 412 3.58 -9.64 5.99
C HIS A 412 4.68 -10.68 5.83
N ILE A 413 5.40 -10.63 4.69
CA ILE A 413 6.57 -11.47 4.43
C ILE A 413 7.73 -10.59 3.97
N VAL A 414 8.91 -10.81 4.54
CA VAL A 414 10.16 -10.35 3.93
C VAL A 414 10.96 -11.57 3.49
N CYS A 415 11.24 -11.65 2.19
CA CYS A 415 12.18 -12.62 1.64
C CYS A 415 13.45 -11.89 1.21
N GLN A 416 14.61 -12.35 1.66
CA GLN A 416 15.89 -11.79 1.26
C GLN A 416 16.89 -12.86 0.85
N LYS A 417 17.72 -12.53 -0.13
CA LYS A 417 18.75 -13.43 -0.63
C LYS A 417 19.79 -13.68 0.47
N MET A 418 20.10 -14.95 0.70
CA MET A 418 21.10 -15.33 1.71
C MET A 418 22.48 -14.75 1.35
N GLY A 419 23.18 -14.19 2.35
CA GLY A 419 24.49 -13.56 2.17
C GLY A 419 24.46 -12.27 1.35
N SER A 420 23.30 -11.63 1.21
CA SER A 420 23.19 -10.30 0.64
C SER A 420 23.49 -9.21 1.67
N LYS A 421 23.44 -7.94 1.24
CA LYS A 421 23.66 -6.75 2.07
C LYS A 421 22.61 -6.53 3.16
N TRP A 422 21.50 -7.25 3.13
CA TRP A 422 20.40 -7.08 4.10
C TRP A 422 20.70 -7.85 5.39
N GLU A 423 20.61 -7.18 6.54
CA GLU A 423 20.72 -7.84 7.85
C GLU A 423 19.45 -8.64 8.18
N ASP A 424 19.31 -9.14 9.41
CA ASP A 424 18.09 -9.86 9.81
C ASP A 424 16.85 -8.94 9.71
N PRO A 425 15.80 -9.36 8.97
CA PRO A 425 14.66 -8.49 8.70
C PRO A 425 13.64 -8.48 9.85
N THR A 426 13.83 -9.25 10.93
CA THR A 426 12.79 -9.51 11.93
C THR A 426 12.28 -8.22 12.58
N THR A 427 13.18 -7.33 13.01
CA THR A 427 12.76 -6.05 13.61
C THR A 427 12.02 -5.19 12.61
N ALA A 428 12.54 -5.06 11.38
CA ALA A 428 11.91 -4.26 10.35
C ALA A 428 10.51 -4.77 10.00
N LEU A 429 10.36 -6.09 9.84
CA LEU A 429 9.10 -6.74 9.52
C LEU A 429 8.08 -6.59 10.66
N VAL A 430 8.48 -6.81 11.91
CA VAL A 430 7.60 -6.65 13.08
C VAL A 430 7.16 -5.20 13.27
N GLN A 431 8.08 -4.24 13.13
CA GLN A 431 7.74 -2.81 13.22
C GLN A 431 6.76 -2.41 12.11
N SER A 432 6.98 -2.88 10.88
CA SER A 432 6.10 -2.63 9.74
C SER A 432 4.70 -3.20 9.97
N ALA A 433 4.60 -4.43 10.49
CA ALA A 433 3.33 -5.07 10.83
C ALA A 433 2.58 -4.31 11.93
N LEU A 434 3.25 -3.91 13.01
CA LEU A 434 2.63 -3.11 14.07
C LEU A 434 2.23 -1.72 13.59
N MET A 435 3.01 -1.10 12.70
CA MET A 435 2.73 0.22 12.15
C MET A 435 1.38 0.24 11.42
N SER A 436 1.06 -0.82 10.68
CA SER A 436 -0.23 -0.97 10.03
C SER A 436 -1.40 -0.86 11.02
N SER A 437 -1.34 -1.58 12.15
CA SER A 437 -2.38 -1.49 13.20
C SER A 437 -2.40 -0.11 13.88
N LYS A 438 -1.22 0.46 14.15
CA LYS A 438 -1.05 1.76 14.82
C LYS A 438 -1.62 2.91 14.00
N VAL A 439 -1.36 2.94 12.70
CA VAL A 439 -1.88 3.98 11.78
C VAL A 439 -3.36 3.76 11.50
N ALA A 440 -3.78 2.51 11.28
CA ALA A 440 -5.16 2.22 10.91
C ALA A 440 -6.16 2.52 12.03
N CYS A 441 -5.84 2.15 13.29
CA CYS A 441 -6.73 2.38 14.42
C CYS A 441 -6.07 2.32 15.79
N GLY A 442 -4.82 2.79 15.88
CA GLY A 442 -4.14 2.96 17.15
C GLY A 442 -4.90 3.91 18.10
N LYS A 443 -4.45 3.96 19.35
CA LYS A 443 -5.06 4.87 20.33
C LYS A 443 -4.90 6.32 19.88
N SER A 444 -6.03 7.02 19.80
CA SER A 444 -6.09 8.43 19.44
C SER A 444 -5.30 9.29 20.43
N ARG A 445 -4.72 10.37 19.92
CA ARG A 445 -4.15 11.42 20.77
C ARG A 445 -5.29 12.02 21.62
N ALA A 446 -5.03 12.35 22.89
CA ALA A 446 -5.95 13.20 23.63
C ALA A 446 -6.09 14.54 22.88
N ASN A 447 -7.30 14.84 22.36
CA ASN A 447 -7.63 16.01 21.54
C ASN A 447 -7.22 17.33 22.22
N THR A 448 -5.97 17.73 22.04
CA THR A 448 -5.38 18.91 22.68
C THR A 448 -4.69 19.83 21.68
N THR A 449 -4.61 19.44 20.41
CA THR A 449 -3.94 20.22 19.36
C THR A 449 -4.86 20.48 18.19
N ASP A 450 -4.80 21.71 17.70
CA ASP A 450 -5.43 22.18 16.48
C ASP A 450 -4.88 21.40 15.27
N GLU A 451 -5.73 20.62 14.60
CA GLU A 451 -5.37 19.83 13.41
C GLU A 451 -5.03 20.70 12.19
N SER A 452 -5.27 22.03 12.25
CA SER A 452 -4.90 22.96 11.18
C SER A 452 -3.40 23.27 11.11
N ILE A 453 -2.64 22.98 12.16
CA ILE A 453 -1.20 23.24 12.22
C ILE A 453 -0.45 21.96 11.83
N PRO A 454 0.41 21.98 10.80
CA PRO A 454 1.24 20.83 10.45
C PRO A 454 2.06 20.33 11.66
N GLN A 455 2.01 19.04 11.91
CA GLN A 455 2.73 18.38 13.01
C GLN A 455 3.62 17.28 12.45
N PRO A 456 4.78 17.01 13.07
CA PRO A 456 5.61 15.89 12.66
C PRO A 456 4.84 14.59 12.86
N MET A 457 5.09 13.61 12.01
CA MET A 457 4.59 12.26 12.24
C MET A 457 5.06 11.74 13.60
N ARG A 458 4.16 11.08 14.33
CA ARG A 458 4.50 10.37 15.57
C ARG A 458 5.45 9.23 15.26
N THR A 459 6.43 9.05 16.14
CA THR A 459 7.31 7.88 16.08
C THR A 459 6.51 6.61 16.36
N SER A 460 6.98 5.47 15.86
CA SER A 460 6.40 4.17 16.16
C SER A 460 6.32 3.88 17.67
N ALA A 461 7.27 4.40 18.45
CA ALA A 461 7.33 4.23 19.91
C ALA A 461 6.25 5.03 20.65
N GLU A 462 5.87 6.20 20.13
CA GLU A 462 4.79 7.02 20.70
C GLU A 462 3.40 6.47 20.37
N MET A 463 3.28 5.65 19.33
CA MET A 463 2.01 5.09 18.86
C MET A 463 1.72 3.74 19.53
N GLU A 464 0.48 3.55 19.97
CA GLU A 464 0.02 2.32 20.61
C GLU A 464 -1.08 1.64 19.81
N VAL A 465 -0.99 0.32 19.69
CA VAL A 465 -2.08 -0.52 19.18
C VAL A 465 -3.19 -0.57 20.23
N ASP A 466 -4.45 -0.38 19.81
CA ASP A 466 -5.60 -0.64 20.66
C ASP A 466 -6.00 -2.13 20.56
N PRO A 467 -5.76 -2.94 21.61
CA PRO A 467 -6.03 -4.39 21.56
C PRO A 467 -7.52 -4.72 21.40
N THR A 468 -8.42 -3.78 21.69
CA THR A 468 -9.88 -4.01 21.55
C THR A 468 -10.34 -3.88 20.09
N ARG A 469 -9.60 -3.10 19.28
CA ARG A 469 -9.94 -2.74 17.90
C ARG A 469 -9.30 -3.62 16.84
N ILE A 470 -8.40 -4.53 17.24
CA ILE A 470 -7.71 -5.45 16.33
C ILE A 470 -8.34 -6.85 16.31
N GLU A 471 -8.05 -7.58 15.24
CA GLU A 471 -8.32 -9.00 15.09
C GLU A 471 -7.21 -9.72 14.30
N MET A 472 -7.02 -11.00 14.57
CA MET A 472 -6.23 -11.88 13.72
C MET A 472 -7.11 -12.51 12.65
N LEU A 473 -6.75 -12.30 11.39
CA LEU A 473 -7.44 -12.90 10.25
C LEU A 473 -6.81 -14.22 9.81
N LEU A 474 -5.55 -14.44 10.16
CA LEU A 474 -4.82 -15.65 9.82
C LEU A 474 -5.22 -16.79 10.77
N ALA A 475 -5.51 -17.97 10.21
CA ALA A 475 -5.82 -19.15 11.02
C ALA A 475 -4.58 -19.66 11.78
N ARG A 476 -4.79 -20.44 12.84
CA ARG A 476 -3.69 -20.99 13.65
C ARG A 476 -2.74 -21.89 12.86
N GLN A 477 -3.29 -22.81 12.08
CA GLN A 477 -2.50 -23.70 11.23
C GLN A 477 -2.36 -23.08 9.84
N GLN A 478 -1.13 -22.93 9.38
CA GLN A 478 -0.81 -22.37 8.07
C GLN A 478 -0.06 -23.38 7.23
N LEU A 479 -0.47 -23.54 5.97
CA LEU A 479 0.37 -24.14 4.95
C LEU A 479 1.24 -23.02 4.38
N LEU A 480 2.54 -23.05 4.67
CA LEU A 480 3.47 -22.02 4.19
C LEU A 480 3.85 -22.27 2.73
N SER A 481 4.11 -23.53 2.37
CA SER A 481 4.55 -23.90 1.03
C SER A 481 4.00 -25.27 0.67
N GLU A 482 3.14 -25.32 -0.35
CA GLU A 482 2.64 -26.56 -0.93
C GLU A 482 3.77 -27.40 -1.50
N ARG A 483 4.73 -26.75 -2.19
CA ARG A 483 5.90 -27.40 -2.80
C ARG A 483 6.75 -28.15 -1.79
N GLN A 484 6.93 -27.58 -0.60
CA GLN A 484 7.71 -28.17 0.47
C GLN A 484 6.86 -29.02 1.44
N ASN A 485 5.54 -29.07 1.23
CA ASN A 485 4.57 -29.59 2.20
C ASN A 485 4.80 -29.03 3.63
N LEU A 486 5.18 -27.74 3.71
CA LEU A 486 5.58 -27.10 4.95
C LEU A 486 4.36 -26.51 5.66
N LYS A 487 3.92 -27.18 6.72
CA LYS A 487 2.84 -26.74 7.60
C LYS A 487 3.41 -26.23 8.91
N VAL A 488 2.90 -25.11 9.39
CA VAL A 488 3.27 -24.54 10.69
C VAL A 488 2.04 -24.22 11.51
N GLU A 489 2.19 -24.30 12.82
CA GLU A 489 1.23 -23.76 13.76
C GLU A 489 1.80 -22.44 14.30
N LEU A 490 1.02 -21.37 14.18
CA LEU A 490 1.41 -20.06 14.68
C LEU A 490 1.32 -20.03 16.21
N ASP A 491 2.48 -19.82 16.85
CA ASP A 491 2.60 -19.72 18.30
C ASP A 491 2.50 -18.24 18.74
N PRO A 492 1.50 -17.86 19.58
CA PRO A 492 1.41 -16.52 20.17
C PRO A 492 2.65 -16.06 20.93
N PHE A 493 3.49 -16.98 21.43
CA PHE A 493 4.73 -16.64 22.13
C PHE A 493 5.94 -16.49 21.19
N SER A 494 5.86 -17.05 19.98
CA SER A 494 6.91 -16.99 18.96
C SER A 494 6.29 -16.70 17.59
N PRO A 495 5.83 -15.46 17.35
CA PRO A 495 4.95 -15.13 16.24
C PRO A 495 5.63 -15.09 14.87
N ILE A 496 6.97 -15.05 14.84
CA ILE A 496 7.75 -14.94 13.61
C ILE A 496 8.08 -16.34 13.10
N VAL A 497 7.75 -16.58 11.84
CA VAL A 497 8.02 -17.85 11.17
C VAL A 497 9.08 -17.63 10.11
N THR A 498 10.10 -18.50 10.07
CA THR A 498 11.19 -18.40 9.10
C THR A 498 11.28 -19.68 8.29
N TRP A 499 11.44 -19.56 6.97
CA TRP A 499 11.71 -20.68 6.07
C TRP A 499 12.60 -20.24 4.91
N GLN A 500 13.05 -21.21 4.11
CA GLN A 500 13.84 -20.94 2.92
C GLN A 500 12.98 -21.12 1.67
N GLU A 501 13.05 -20.17 0.75
CA GLU A 501 12.42 -20.24 -0.56
C GLU A 501 13.49 -20.08 -1.65
N ALA A 502 13.85 -21.17 -2.31
CA ALA A 502 15.01 -21.25 -3.20
C ALA A 502 16.31 -20.76 -2.51
N ASN A 503 16.92 -19.67 -2.98
CA ASN A 503 18.12 -19.07 -2.39
C ASN A 503 17.82 -17.83 -1.51
N PHE A 504 16.55 -17.64 -1.13
CA PHE A 504 16.10 -16.59 -0.22
C PHE A 504 15.69 -17.20 1.12
N GLN A 505 15.94 -16.46 2.19
CA GLN A 505 15.36 -16.70 3.50
C GLN A 505 14.15 -15.78 3.66
N CYS A 506 13.00 -16.36 4.00
CA CYS A 506 11.73 -15.67 4.16
C CYS A 506 11.31 -15.67 5.63
N HIS A 507 10.83 -14.52 6.09
CA HIS A 507 10.27 -14.31 7.41
C HIS A 507 8.82 -13.88 7.26
N LEU A 508 7.91 -14.50 7.98
CA LEU A 508 6.50 -14.15 8.05
C LEU A 508 6.17 -13.61 9.45
N VAL A 509 5.40 -12.54 9.48
CA VAL A 509 4.77 -12.01 10.69
C VAL A 509 3.25 -11.94 10.46
N PRO A 510 2.43 -12.54 11.33
CA PRO A 510 0.98 -12.42 11.24
C PRO A 510 0.53 -10.99 11.53
N MET A 511 -0.50 -10.54 10.83
CA MET A 511 -1.06 -9.21 11.02
C MET A 511 -2.16 -9.18 12.09
N LEU A 512 -2.17 -8.08 12.85
CA LEU A 512 -3.25 -7.70 13.76
C LEU A 512 -4.11 -6.64 13.05
N ALA A 513 -5.01 -7.09 12.19
CA ALA A 513 -5.81 -6.24 11.34
C ALA A 513 -6.77 -5.38 12.15
N CYS A 514 -6.98 -4.14 11.71
CA CYS A 514 -7.98 -3.29 12.33
C CYS A 514 -9.40 -3.72 11.93
N LYS A 515 -10.28 -3.96 12.92
CA LYS A 515 -11.70 -4.27 12.69
C LYS A 515 -12.45 -3.12 12.01
N LYS A 516 -12.15 -1.89 12.43
CA LYS A 516 -12.77 -0.65 11.93
C LYS A 516 -11.71 0.45 11.82
N PRO A 517 -11.03 0.56 10.66
CA PRO A 517 -9.96 1.53 10.48
C PRO A 517 -10.52 2.95 10.43
N ASP A 518 -9.79 3.87 11.07
CA ASP A 518 -10.00 5.32 10.96
C ASP A 518 -9.32 5.88 9.72
N HIS A 519 -8.18 5.29 9.34
CA HIS A 519 -7.38 5.67 8.19
C HIS A 519 -6.90 4.45 7.41
N THR A 520 -6.98 4.50 6.09
CA THR A 520 -6.45 3.44 5.19
C THR A 520 -5.58 4.00 4.06
N ALA A 521 -5.68 5.30 3.80
CA ALA A 521 -4.84 6.03 2.85
C ALA A 521 -3.37 6.04 3.29
N GLY A 522 -2.44 5.73 2.39
CA GLY A 522 -1.00 5.74 2.68
C GLY A 522 -0.55 4.67 3.69
N LEU A 523 -1.38 3.65 3.95
CA LEU A 523 -1.05 2.60 4.93
C LEU A 523 0.11 1.73 4.43
N GLY A 524 0.10 1.34 3.15
CA GLY A 524 1.21 0.65 2.48
C GLY A 524 2.51 1.44 2.58
N ASP A 525 2.46 2.73 2.27
CA ASP A 525 3.64 3.60 2.36
C ASP A 525 4.18 3.72 3.79
N ASN A 526 3.31 3.77 4.81
CA ASN A 526 3.78 3.74 6.21
C ASN A 526 4.40 2.40 6.58
N ILE A 527 3.88 1.28 6.07
CA ILE A 527 4.43 -0.06 6.26
C ILE A 527 5.82 -0.15 5.61
N SER A 528 5.93 0.19 4.32
CA SER A 528 7.18 0.12 3.57
C SER A 528 8.20 1.13 4.06
N GLY A 529 7.80 2.36 4.37
CA GLY A 529 8.62 3.40 5.00
C GLY A 529 9.20 2.95 6.35
N THR A 530 8.38 2.30 7.19
CA THR A 530 8.87 1.70 8.45
C THR A 530 9.84 0.55 8.17
N GLY A 531 9.52 -0.30 7.19
CA GLY A 531 10.34 -1.44 6.81
C GLY A 531 11.72 -1.04 6.35
N VAL A 532 11.84 -0.02 5.50
CA VAL A 532 13.15 0.48 5.04
C VAL A 532 13.88 1.26 6.13
N ALA A 533 13.18 2.00 7.00
CA ALA A 533 13.80 2.73 8.11
C ALA A 533 14.49 1.78 9.10
N TYR A 534 13.86 0.66 9.42
CA TYR A 534 14.36 -0.29 10.42
C TYR A 534 15.26 -1.39 9.86
N HIS A 535 15.26 -1.63 8.55
CA HIS A 535 16.05 -2.70 7.96
C HIS A 535 17.49 -2.24 7.70
N ARG A 536 18.43 -2.79 8.48
CA ARG A 536 19.85 -2.45 8.34
C ARG A 536 20.45 -3.05 7.08
N ILE A 537 21.39 -2.29 6.52
CA ILE A 537 22.18 -2.66 5.36
C ILE A 537 23.65 -2.73 5.80
N GLN A 538 24.30 -3.85 5.51
CA GLN A 538 25.72 -4.05 5.75
C GLN A 538 26.52 -3.11 4.84
N LYS A 539 27.38 -2.28 5.45
CA LYS A 539 28.23 -1.32 4.74
C LYS A 539 29.46 -1.97 4.13
#